data_AF-A0A920QVQ7-F1
#
_entry.id   AF-A0A920QVQ7-F1
#
_cell.length_a   1.000
_cell.length_b   1.000
_cell.length_c   1.000
_cell.angle_alpha   90.00
_cell.angle_beta   90.00
_cell.angle_gamma   90.00
#
_symmetry.space_group_name_H-M   'P 1'
#
loop_
_entity.id
_entity.type
_entity.pdbx_description
1 polymer ?
#
loop_
_entity_poly.entity_id
_entity_poly.type
_entity_poly.pdbx_seq_one_letter_code
_entity_poly.pdbx_strand_id
1 'polypeptide(L)'
;MKSPLSEYYWLNIADRKIPFVGVIEHTNLADRSNYNDKHIVYLSNYVSKDDPLLKKNHKDLLDLYLPHLKKINKDFSKDWIEEFFYQRVDAAQPIVGINYSSKIFVT
;
A
#
# COMPACT_ATOMS: atom_id res chain seq x y z
N MET A 1 6.30 -12.46 -2.03
CA MET A 1 5.57 -12.99 -3.21
C MET A 1 6.52 -13.81 -4.08
N LYS A 2 5.96 -14.76 -4.85
CA LYS A 2 6.71 -15.64 -5.77
C LYS A 2 7.20 -14.97 -7.05
N SER A 3 6.44 -13.99 -7.55
CA SER A 3 6.73 -13.26 -8.78
C SER A 3 6.55 -11.76 -8.54
N PRO A 4 7.21 -10.89 -9.34
CA PRO A 4 7.03 -9.45 -9.24
C PRO A 4 5.64 -9.03 -9.70
N LEU A 5 5.04 -8.06 -9.01
CA LEU A 5 3.80 -7.42 -9.46
C LEU A 5 4.09 -6.42 -10.58
N SER A 6 5.26 -5.77 -10.58
CA SER A 6 5.64 -4.76 -11.54
C SER A 6 7.17 -4.59 -11.62
N GLU A 7 7.65 -3.98 -12.69
CA GLU A 7 9.08 -3.63 -12.85
C GLU A 7 9.48 -2.31 -12.15
N TYR A 8 8.51 -1.58 -11.59
CA TYR A 8 8.72 -0.25 -11.04
C TYR A 8 8.89 -0.30 -9.53
N TYR A 9 9.83 0.48 -8.97
CA TYR A 9 9.95 0.60 -7.51
C TYR A 9 8.74 1.32 -6.88
N TRP A 10 8.24 2.37 -7.52
CA TRP A 10 7.12 3.19 -7.01
C TRP A 10 6.08 3.42 -8.10
N LEU A 11 4.83 3.05 -7.81
CA LEU A 11 3.67 3.29 -8.67
C LEU A 11 2.60 4.08 -7.93
N ASN A 12 2.27 5.25 -8.47
CA ASN A 12 1.13 6.04 -8.02
C ASN A 12 -0.14 5.59 -8.75
N ILE A 13 -1.19 5.32 -7.99
CA ILE A 13 -2.48 4.88 -8.52
C ILE A 13 -3.44 6.07 -8.55
N ALA A 14 -3.77 6.52 -9.77
CA ALA A 14 -4.72 7.62 -9.99
C ALA A 14 -6.15 7.15 -10.34
N ASP A 15 -6.37 5.85 -10.53
CA ASP A 15 -7.71 5.29 -10.79
C ASP A 15 -8.54 5.31 -9.49
N ARG A 16 -9.56 6.17 -9.45
CA ARG A 16 -10.48 6.31 -8.30
C ARG A 16 -11.27 5.03 -7.97
N LYS A 17 -11.28 4.03 -8.87
CA LYS A 17 -11.89 2.73 -8.64
C LYS A 17 -10.98 1.77 -7.87
N ILE A 18 -9.71 2.12 -7.63
CA ILE A 18 -8.74 1.30 -6.89
C ILE A 18 -8.66 1.84 -5.45
N PRO A 19 -8.85 1.00 -4.42
CA PRO A 19 -8.98 1.44 -3.03
C PRO A 19 -7.61 1.64 -2.33
N PHE A 20 -6.57 2.02 -3.07
CA PHE A 20 -5.25 2.36 -2.56
C PHE A 20 -4.52 3.26 -3.57
N VAL A 21 -3.54 4.04 -3.09
CA VAL A 21 -2.91 5.12 -3.88
C VAL A 21 -1.47 4.83 -4.28
N GLY A 22 -0.80 3.89 -3.61
CA GLY A 22 0.59 3.57 -3.87
C GLY A 22 0.87 2.08 -3.86
N VAL A 23 1.69 1.64 -4.80
CA VAL A 23 2.30 0.31 -4.84
C VAL A 23 3.81 0.49 -4.86
N ILE A 24 4.48 -0.07 -3.87
CA ILE A 24 5.94 0.03 -3.72
C ILE A 24 6.51 -1.37 -3.86
N GLU A 25 7.20 -1.63 -4.97
CA GLU A 25 7.90 -2.88 -5.20
C GLU A 25 9.30 -2.80 -4.62
N HIS A 26 9.37 -2.96 -3.30
CA HIS A 26 10.58 -2.73 -2.51
C HIS A 26 11.81 -3.48 -3.04
N THR A 27 11.60 -4.70 -3.53
CA THR A 27 12.65 -5.56 -4.08
C THR A 27 13.13 -5.20 -5.49
N ASN A 28 12.58 -4.14 -6.09
CA ASN A 28 13.18 -3.51 -7.27
C ASN A 28 14.24 -2.46 -6.89
N LEU A 29 14.30 -2.06 -5.62
CA LEU A 29 15.35 -1.18 -5.06
C LEU A 29 16.32 -1.97 -4.17
N ALA A 30 15.80 -2.82 -3.28
CA ALA A 30 16.60 -3.63 -2.37
C ALA A 30 16.80 -5.05 -2.92
N ASP A 31 18.00 -5.61 -2.73
CA ASP A 31 18.33 -6.96 -3.22
C ASP A 31 17.42 -8.03 -2.59
N ARG A 32 16.85 -8.91 -3.42
CA ARG A 32 15.95 -10.00 -3.03
C ARG A 32 16.63 -11.09 -2.20
N SER A 33 17.95 -11.23 -2.28
CA SER A 33 18.71 -12.16 -1.45
C SER A 33 18.54 -11.87 0.05
N ASN A 34 18.24 -10.61 0.43
CA ASN A 34 17.89 -10.24 1.81
C ASN A 34 16.51 -10.73 2.25
N TYR A 35 15.70 -11.25 1.32
CA TYR A 35 14.29 -11.62 1.50
C TYR A 35 14.00 -13.04 1.00
N ASN A 36 14.97 -13.97 1.11
CA ASN A 36 14.84 -15.35 0.63
C ASN A 36 14.41 -15.44 -0.86
N ASP A 37 14.98 -14.55 -1.68
CA ASP A 37 14.69 -14.38 -3.12
C ASP A 37 13.24 -14.02 -3.46
N LYS A 38 12.42 -13.66 -2.46
CA LYS A 38 11.02 -13.26 -2.64
C LYS A 38 10.89 -11.81 -3.07
N HIS A 39 9.76 -11.51 -3.70
CA HIS A 39 9.36 -10.15 -4.03
C HIS A 39 8.56 -9.52 -2.88
N ILE A 40 8.95 -8.32 -2.43
CA ILE A 40 8.24 -7.58 -1.38
C ILE A 40 7.51 -6.41 -2.02
N VAL A 41 6.19 -6.37 -1.84
CA VAL A 41 5.33 -5.30 -2.32
C VAL A 41 4.53 -4.71 -1.17
N TYR A 42 4.57 -3.38 -1.05
CA TYR A 42 3.73 -2.62 -0.12
C TYR A 42 2.59 -1.96 -0.89
N LEU A 43 1.39 -2.05 -0.33
CA LEU A 43 0.23 -1.29 -0.78
C LEU A 43 -0.04 -0.21 0.26
N SER A 44 -0.08 1.05 -0.17
CA SER A 44 -0.29 2.19 0.73
C SER A 44 -1.58 2.93 0.39
N ASN A 45 -2.26 3.39 1.44
CA ASN A 45 -3.44 4.22 1.31
C ASN A 45 -3.52 5.23 2.45
N TYR A 46 -4.07 6.40 2.17
CA TYR A 46 -4.38 7.44 3.14
C TYR A 46 -5.87 7.68 3.13
N VAL A 47 -6.50 7.49 4.28
CA VAL A 47 -7.95 7.60 4.44
C VAL A 47 -8.28 8.47 5.64
N SER A 48 -9.50 9.01 5.67
CA SER A 48 -9.98 9.76 6.82
C SER A 48 -10.21 8.82 8.02
N LYS A 49 -10.24 9.40 9.23
CA LYS A 49 -10.39 8.65 10.49
C LYS A 49 -11.66 7.78 10.54
N ASP A 50 -12.72 8.22 9.87
CA ASP A 50 -14.02 7.54 9.86
C ASP A 50 -14.16 6.56 8.69
N ASP A 51 -13.13 6.42 7.85
CA ASP A 51 -13.18 5.58 6.66
C ASP A 51 -13.39 4.09 7.03
N PRO A 52 -14.35 3.40 6.39
CA PRO A 52 -14.62 1.99 6.63
C PRO A 52 -13.41 1.07 6.45
N LEU A 53 -12.43 1.45 5.62
CA LEU A 53 -11.21 0.68 5.40
C LEU A 53 -10.42 0.50 6.70
N LEU A 54 -10.43 1.49 7.60
CA LEU A 54 -9.75 1.39 8.89
C LEU A 54 -10.41 0.35 9.82
N LYS A 55 -11.69 0.02 9.60
CA LYS A 55 -12.47 -0.93 10.42
C LYS A 55 -12.46 -2.36 9.87
N LYS A 56 -11.90 -2.59 8.68
CA LYS A 56 -11.81 -3.94 8.09
C LYS A 56 -10.78 -4.79 8.82
N ASN A 57 -11.08 -6.07 8.97
CA ASN A 57 -10.06 -7.04 9.37
C ASN A 57 -9.07 -7.28 8.21
N HIS A 58 -7.95 -7.93 8.50
CA HIS A 58 -6.85 -8.07 7.54
C HIS A 58 -7.26 -8.87 6.29
N LYS A 59 -8.11 -9.90 6.46
CA LYS A 59 -8.56 -10.77 5.37
C LYS A 59 -9.50 -10.01 4.43
N ASP A 60 -10.48 -9.30 4.98
CA ASP A 60 -11.45 -8.55 4.21
C ASP A 60 -10.79 -7.40 3.42
N LEU A 61 -9.76 -6.78 3.99
CA LEU A 61 -8.99 -5.77 3.28
C LEU A 61 -8.16 -6.38 2.14
N LEU A 62 -7.50 -7.51 2.40
CA LEU A 62 -6.76 -8.22 1.35
C LEU A 62 -7.69 -8.61 0.20
N ASP A 63 -8.82 -9.27 0.50
CA ASP A 63 -9.78 -9.71 -0.51
C ASP A 63 -10.40 -8.52 -1.27
N LEU A 64 -10.51 -7.34 -0.66
CA LEU A 64 -10.89 -6.10 -1.34
C LEU A 64 -9.80 -5.63 -2.33
N TYR A 65 -8.52 -5.76 -1.99
CA TYR A 65 -7.41 -5.22 -2.79
C TYR A 65 -7.01 -6.14 -3.94
N LEU A 66 -7.08 -7.47 -3.74
CA LEU A 66 -6.63 -8.48 -4.71
C LEU A 66 -7.15 -8.29 -6.15
N PRO A 67 -8.43 -7.98 -6.40
CA PRO A 67 -8.93 -7.80 -7.76
C PRO A 67 -8.24 -6.67 -8.53
N HIS A 68 -7.71 -5.67 -7.83
CA HIS A 68 -7.05 -4.52 -8.42
C HIS A 68 -5.60 -4.81 -8.79
N LEU A 69 -4.95 -5.79 -8.16
CA LEU A 69 -3.58 -6.20 -8.51
C LEU A 69 -3.52 -6.82 -9.91
N LYS A 70 -4.60 -7.50 -10.33
CA LYS A 70 -4.75 -7.99 -11.73
C LYS A 70 -4.77 -6.88 -12.78
N LYS A 71 -5.15 -5.65 -12.39
CA LYS A 71 -5.09 -4.50 -13.30
C LYS A 71 -3.65 -4.00 -13.51
N ILE A 72 -2.78 -4.21 -12.53
CA ILE A 72 -1.36 -3.84 -12.58
C ILE A 72 -0.59 -4.91 -13.35
N ASN A 73 -0.84 -6.18 -13.04
CA ASN A 73 -0.26 -7.32 -13.75
C ASN A 73 -1.32 -8.36 -14.04
N LYS A 74 -1.60 -8.61 -15.33
CA LYS A 74 -2.65 -9.53 -15.77
C LYS A 74 -2.40 -10.97 -15.36
N ASP A 75 -1.13 -11.35 -15.18
CA ASP A 75 -0.72 -12.69 -14.78
C ASP A 75 -0.76 -12.88 -13.26
N PHE A 76 -0.97 -11.78 -12.50
CA PHE A 76 -1.09 -11.84 -11.06
C PHE A 76 -2.14 -12.87 -10.64
N SER A 77 -1.77 -13.73 -9.71
CA SER A 77 -2.65 -14.70 -9.10
C SER A 77 -2.44 -14.76 -7.60
N LYS A 78 -3.50 -15.11 -6.86
CA LYS A 78 -3.50 -15.12 -5.38
C LYS A 78 -2.46 -16.08 -4.80
N ASP A 79 -2.10 -17.12 -5.54
CA ASP A 79 -1.06 -18.10 -5.17
C ASP A 79 0.37 -17.53 -5.19
N TRP A 80 0.59 -16.34 -5.74
CA TRP A 80 1.86 -15.62 -5.63
C TRP A 80 2.11 -15.10 -4.21
N ILE A 81 1.06 -14.95 -3.41
CA ILE A 81 1.15 -14.45 -2.03
C ILE A 81 1.51 -15.61 -1.12
N GLU A 82 2.67 -15.51 -0.49
CA GLU A 82 3.12 -16.46 0.54
C GLU A 82 2.74 -15.97 1.92
N GLU A 83 2.93 -14.67 2.17
CA GLU A 83 2.61 -14.01 3.42
C GLU A 83 2.03 -12.63 3.13
N PHE A 84 1.19 -12.14 4.05
CA PHE A 84 0.66 -10.80 4.02
C PHE A 84 0.60 -10.22 5.43
N PHE A 85 0.90 -8.93 5.52
CA PHE A 85 0.89 -8.19 6.78
C PHE A 85 0.01 -6.96 6.60
N TYR A 86 -0.67 -6.58 7.67
CA TYR A 86 -1.46 -5.37 7.73
C TYR A 86 -0.94 -4.46 8.83
N GLN A 87 -0.80 -3.18 8.51
CA GLN A 87 -0.36 -2.15 9.43
C GLN A 87 -1.29 -0.94 9.26
N ARG A 88 -1.67 -0.32 10.37
CA ARG A 88 -2.52 0.87 10.42
C ARG A 88 -1.96 1.85 11.42
N VAL A 89 -1.89 3.11 11.03
CA VAL A 89 -1.44 4.21 11.90
C VAL A 89 -2.48 5.32 11.84
N ASP A 90 -3.18 5.55 12.94
CA ASP A 90 -4.34 6.46 13.00
C ASP A 90 -3.94 7.94 12.80
N ALA A 91 -2.69 8.30 13.14
CA ALA A 91 -2.14 9.66 13.02
C ALA A 91 -0.83 9.65 12.21
N ALA A 92 -0.86 9.07 11.01
CA ALA A 92 0.34 8.91 10.18
C ALA A 92 0.91 10.23 9.66
N GLN A 93 0.06 11.21 9.33
CA GLN A 93 0.47 12.50 8.79
C GLN A 93 -0.47 13.62 9.25
N PRO A 94 0.06 14.80 9.63
CA PRO A 94 -0.78 15.96 9.89
C PRO A 94 -1.47 16.47 8.62
N ILE A 95 -2.73 16.88 8.74
CA ILE A 95 -3.43 17.61 7.68
C ILE A 95 -3.02 19.07 7.76
N VAL A 96 -2.25 19.53 6.77
CA VAL A 96 -1.79 20.91 6.68
C VAL A 96 -2.91 21.78 6.09
N GLY A 97 -3.73 22.34 6.97
CA GLY A 97 -4.80 23.26 6.59
C GLY A 97 -4.30 24.67 6.23
N ILE A 98 -5.22 25.55 5.85
CA ILE A 98 -4.91 26.97 5.66
C ILE A 98 -4.45 27.56 7.01
N ASN A 99 -3.42 28.41 6.96
CA ASN A 99 -2.80 29.02 8.14
C ASN A 99 -2.27 28.00 9.17
N TYR A 100 -1.80 26.82 8.73
CA TYR A 100 -1.32 25.78 9.64
C TYR A 100 -0.12 26.23 10.51
N SER A 101 0.67 27.21 10.05
CA SER A 101 1.78 27.78 10.81
C SER A 101 1.36 28.39 12.15
N SER A 102 0.14 28.94 12.28
CA SER A 102 -0.35 29.46 13.57
C SER A 102 -0.78 28.35 14.54
N LYS A 103 -0.83 27.10 14.08
CA LYS A 103 -1.19 25.91 14.87
C LYS A 103 0.02 25.06 15.25
N ILE A 104 1.21 25.42 14.78
CA ILE A 104 2.48 24.78 15.15
C ILE A 104 3.16 25.69 16.18
N PHE A 105 3.50 25.14 17.35
CA PHE A 105 4.38 25.83 18.29
C PHE A 105 5.81 25.75 17.74
N VAL A 106 6.34 26.89 17.29
CA VAL A 106 7.76 27.04 16.96
C VAL A 106 8.38 27.83 18.11
N THR A 107 9.13 27.13 18.99
CA THR A 107 10.02 27.76 19.97
C THR A 107 11.33 28.18 19.32
#